data_AF-A0A9P3Q8M1-F1
#
_entry.id   AF-A0A9P3Q8M1-F1
#
_cell.length_a   1.000
_cell.length_b   1.000
_cell.length_c   1.000
_cell.angle_alpha   90.00
_cell.angle_beta   90.00
_cell.angle_gamma   90.00
#
_symmetry.space_group_name_H-M   'P 1'
#
loop_
_entity.id
_entity.type
_entity.pdbx_description
1 polymer ?
#
loop_
_entity_poly.entity_id
_entity_poly.type
_entity_poly.pdbx_seq_one_letter_code
_entity_poly.pdbx_strand_id
1 'polypeptide(L)'
;MGANEREPVTMTDISPLHRALVARIRDNDATAPRRLRRAAFDNADLDEPVRTLVEKVALRSHQVTDEDVAAVRASGLTEDQIFEIVVCAAVGQASRQYDNALAALAEAAGL
;
A
#
# COMPACT_ATOMS: atom_id res chain seq x y z
N MET A 1 43.70 -24.85 9.26
CA MET A 1 43.27 -23.92 8.19
C MET A 1 42.00 -24.49 7.58
N GLY A 2 40.86 -24.31 8.25
CA GLY A 2 39.57 -24.86 7.82
C GLY A 2 38.87 -23.84 6.92
N ALA A 3 38.62 -24.21 5.66
CA ALA A 3 37.82 -23.42 4.74
C ALA A 3 36.40 -23.29 5.32
N ASN A 4 35.96 -22.05 5.57
CA ASN A 4 34.59 -21.75 5.97
C ASN A 4 33.73 -21.71 4.71
N GLU A 5 33.29 -22.88 4.25
CA GLU A 5 32.25 -22.99 3.22
C GLU A 5 30.94 -22.49 3.83
N ARG A 6 30.64 -21.21 3.63
CA ARG A 6 29.31 -20.68 3.95
C ARG A 6 28.32 -21.33 2.98
N GLU A 7 27.45 -22.19 3.50
CA GLU A 7 26.30 -22.71 2.76
C GLU A 7 25.55 -21.57 2.07
N PRO A 8 25.16 -21.71 0.79
CA PRO A 8 24.38 -20.70 0.11
C PRO A 8 23.03 -20.55 0.83
N VAL A 9 22.83 -19.40 1.47
CA VAL A 9 21.55 -19.04 2.08
C VAL A 9 20.51 -18.98 0.96
N THR A 10 19.73 -20.05 0.84
CA THR A 10 18.60 -20.09 -0.08
C THR A 10 17.48 -19.29 0.56
N MET A 11 17.36 -18.00 0.22
CA MET A 11 16.20 -17.22 0.66
C MET A 11 14.95 -17.78 0.00
N THR A 12 13.97 -18.19 0.81
CA THR A 12 12.65 -18.59 0.33
C THR A 12 12.05 -17.47 -0.52
N ASP A 13 11.57 -17.80 -1.72
CA ASP A 13 10.82 -16.87 -2.55
C ASP A 13 9.47 -16.56 -1.87
N ILE A 14 9.35 -15.32 -1.37
CA ILE A 14 8.14 -14.82 -0.70
C ILE A 14 7.24 -13.99 -1.61
N SER A 15 7.62 -13.75 -2.88
CA SER A 15 6.84 -12.93 -3.81
C SER A 15 5.40 -13.44 -4.00
N PRO A 16 5.11 -14.76 -4.04
CA PRO A 16 3.74 -15.26 -4.07
C PRO A 16 2.93 -14.89 -2.82
N LEU A 17 3.54 -14.95 -1.63
CA LEU A 17 2.89 -14.59 -0.36
C LEU A 17 2.62 -13.09 -0.28
N HIS A 18 3.59 -12.26 -0.71
CA HIS A 18 3.42 -10.82 -0.80
C HIS A 18 2.25 -10.44 -1.72
N ARG A 19 2.17 -11.04 -2.93
CA ARG A 19 1.07 -10.80 -3.87
C ARG A 19 -0.28 -11.21 -3.29
N ALA A 20 -0.34 -12.35 -2.60
CA ALA A 20 -1.56 -12.82 -1.95
C ALA A 20 -2.02 -11.87 -0.83
N LEU A 21 -1.07 -11.34 -0.04
CA LEU A 21 -1.35 -10.34 0.99
C LEU A 21 -1.92 -9.05 0.39
N VAL A 22 -1.25 -8.48 -0.61
CA VAL A 22 -1.68 -7.24 -1.29
C VAL A 22 -3.08 -7.42 -1.90
N ALA A 23 -3.33 -8.56 -2.56
CA ALA A 23 -4.65 -8.87 -3.11
C ALA A 23 -5.72 -8.92 -2.03
N ARG A 24 -5.44 -9.54 -0.87
CA ARG A 24 -6.41 -9.58 0.25
C ARG A 24 -6.73 -8.19 0.78
N ILE A 25 -5.73 -7.33 0.96
CA ILE A 25 -5.94 -5.95 1.44
C ILE A 25 -6.88 -5.19 0.49
N ARG A 26 -6.65 -5.31 -0.82
CA ARG A 26 -7.43 -4.60 -1.84
C ARG A 26 -8.81 -5.20 -2.10
N ASP A 27 -8.96 -6.51 -2.00
CA ASP A 27 -10.10 -7.23 -2.59
C ASP A 27 -10.94 -8.01 -1.57
N ASN A 28 -10.52 -8.22 -0.32
CA ASN A 28 -11.28 -8.99 0.67
C ASN A 28 -12.60 -8.30 1.07
N ASP A 29 -13.49 -9.04 1.73
CA ASP A 29 -14.69 -8.49 2.38
C ASP A 29 -14.29 -7.51 3.47
N ALA A 30 -14.85 -6.31 3.37
CA ALA A 30 -14.53 -5.15 4.19
C ALA A 30 -15.73 -4.19 4.16
N THR A 31 -15.75 -3.21 5.06
CA THR A 31 -16.87 -2.27 5.23
C THR A 31 -16.90 -1.21 4.13
N ALA A 32 -15.72 -0.81 3.63
CA ALA A 32 -15.58 0.15 2.57
C ALA A 32 -15.88 -0.48 1.21
N PRO A 33 -16.63 0.23 0.33
CA PRO A 33 -16.90 -0.24 -1.01
C PRO A 33 -15.61 -0.62 -1.74
N ARG A 34 -15.59 -1.81 -2.36
CA ARG A 34 -14.40 -2.31 -3.07
C ARG A 34 -13.84 -1.31 -4.09
N ARG A 35 -14.71 -0.58 -4.81
CA ARG A 35 -14.28 0.45 -5.76
C ARG A 35 -13.42 1.53 -5.09
N LEU A 36 -13.79 1.94 -3.88
CA LEU A 36 -13.13 3.00 -3.15
C LEU A 36 -11.80 2.54 -2.57
N ARG A 37 -11.74 1.29 -2.09
CA ARG A 37 -10.48 0.65 -1.67
C ARG A 37 -9.49 0.51 -2.83
N ARG A 38 -9.95 0.13 -4.02
CA ARG A 38 -9.11 0.09 -5.24
C ARG A 38 -8.62 1.47 -5.63
N ALA A 39 -9.52 2.46 -5.71
CA ALA A 39 -9.17 3.85 -5.98
C ALA A 39 -8.13 4.40 -4.98
N ALA A 40 -8.29 4.11 -3.68
CA ALA A 40 -7.32 4.46 -2.65
C ALA A 40 -5.97 3.77 -2.82
N PHE A 41 -5.98 2.46 -3.11
CA PHE A 41 -4.77 1.69 -3.39
C PHE A 41 -4.01 2.24 -4.60
N ASP A 42 -4.73 2.51 -5.69
CA ASP A 42 -4.17 3.05 -6.93
C ASP A 42 -3.82 4.54 -6.80
N ASN A 43 -4.33 5.23 -5.76
CA ASN A 43 -4.28 6.67 -5.59
C ASN A 43 -4.79 7.42 -6.84
N ALA A 44 -5.95 6.99 -7.34
CA ALA A 44 -6.56 7.47 -8.57
C ALA A 44 -8.09 7.46 -8.44
N ASP A 45 -8.76 8.32 -9.22
CA ASP A 45 -10.23 8.37 -9.33
C ASP A 45 -10.97 8.52 -7.98
N LEU A 46 -10.46 9.42 -7.12
CA LEU A 46 -11.05 9.76 -5.84
C LEU A 46 -11.65 11.18 -5.86
N ASP A 47 -12.83 11.31 -5.29
CA ASP A 47 -13.46 12.60 -5.02
C ASP A 47 -12.96 13.21 -3.72
N GLU A 48 -13.09 14.53 -3.58
CA GLU A 48 -12.88 15.19 -2.29
C GLU A 48 -14.00 14.84 -1.30
N PRO A 49 -13.70 14.71 0.00
CA PRO A 49 -12.40 14.96 0.65
C PRO A 49 -11.47 13.72 0.71
N VAL A 50 -11.89 12.58 0.17
CA VAL A 50 -11.14 11.31 0.26
C VAL A 50 -9.81 11.40 -0.48
N ARG A 51 -9.78 12.08 -1.63
CA ARG A 51 -8.55 12.33 -2.39
C ARG A 51 -7.47 12.97 -1.54
N THR A 52 -7.78 14.07 -0.84
CA THR A 52 -6.80 14.77 0.02
C THR A 52 -6.22 13.85 1.08
N LEU A 53 -7.07 13.08 1.79
CA LEU A 53 -6.61 12.15 2.82
C LEU A 53 -5.71 11.06 2.20
N VAL A 54 -6.12 10.44 1.09
CA VAL A 54 -5.36 9.38 0.43
C VAL A 54 -4.01 9.90 -0.08
N GLU A 55 -3.97 11.07 -0.71
CA GLU A 55 -2.72 11.69 -1.19
C GLU A 55 -1.75 11.98 -0.03
N LYS A 56 -2.26 12.48 1.10
CA LYS A 56 -1.44 12.70 2.30
C LYS A 56 -0.91 11.38 2.84
N VAL A 57 -1.76 10.38 3.07
CA VAL A 57 -1.33 9.05 3.52
C VAL A 57 -0.25 8.48 2.59
N ALA A 58 -0.46 8.64 1.28
CA ALA A 58 0.40 8.11 0.26
C ALA A 58 1.79 8.76 0.21
N LEU A 59 1.84 10.08 0.23
CA LEU A 59 3.04 10.83 -0.14
C LEU A 59 3.64 11.63 1.03
N ARG A 60 2.84 11.91 2.07
CA ARG A 60 3.16 12.86 3.14
C ARG A 60 2.45 12.47 4.44
N SER A 61 2.53 11.20 4.85
CA SER A 61 1.73 10.67 5.98
C SER A 61 1.91 11.45 7.29
N HIS A 62 3.07 12.07 7.48
CA HIS A 62 3.36 12.98 8.60
C HIS A 62 2.52 14.28 8.62
N GLN A 63 1.75 14.57 7.56
CA GLN A 63 0.88 15.75 7.41
C GLN A 63 -0.61 15.40 7.54
N VAL A 64 -0.95 14.13 7.80
CA VAL A 64 -2.32 13.72 8.09
C VAL A 64 -2.72 14.29 9.44
N THR A 65 -3.87 14.97 9.49
CA THR A 65 -4.42 15.58 10.71
C THR A 65 -5.81 15.04 11.03
N ASP A 66 -6.29 15.33 12.24
CA ASP A 66 -7.65 14.97 12.66
C ASP A 66 -8.71 15.65 11.79
N GLU A 67 -8.43 16.85 11.26
CA GLU A 67 -9.32 17.56 10.34
C GLU A 67 -9.48 16.82 8.99
N ASP A 68 -8.44 16.16 8.50
CA ASP A 68 -8.54 15.36 7.26
C ASP A 68 -9.52 14.19 7.47
N VAL A 69 -9.42 13.51 8.62
CA VAL A 69 -10.30 12.41 8.99
C VAL A 69 -11.73 12.92 9.21
N ALA A 70 -11.88 14.05 9.92
CA ALA A 70 -13.19 14.66 10.17
C ALA A 70 -13.88 15.11 8.87
N ALA A 71 -13.14 15.65 7.91
CA ALA A 71 -13.67 16.01 6.59
C ALA A 71 -14.21 14.77 5.87
N VAL A 72 -13.46 13.67 5.85
CA VAL A 72 -13.93 12.42 5.24
C VAL A 72 -15.14 11.84 5.97
N ARG A 73 -15.17 11.87 7.30
CA ARG A 73 -16.36 11.48 8.06
C ARG A 73 -17.60 12.31 7.70
N ALA A 74 -17.44 13.61 7.49
CA ALA A 74 -18.52 14.50 7.09
C ALA A 74 -19.10 14.16 5.71
N SER A 75 -18.35 13.46 4.85
CA SER A 75 -18.84 12.93 3.57
C SER A 75 -19.69 11.65 3.68
N GLY A 76 -19.87 11.14 4.90
CA GLY A 76 -20.75 9.99 5.20
C GLY A 76 -20.03 8.66 5.37
N LEU A 77 -18.70 8.64 5.36
CA LEU A 77 -17.93 7.42 5.64
C LEU A 77 -17.83 7.15 7.15
N THR A 78 -17.89 5.88 7.51
CA THR A 78 -17.64 5.44 8.90
C THR A 78 -16.14 5.42 9.21
N GLU A 79 -15.78 5.39 10.49
CA GLU A 79 -14.36 5.29 10.89
C GLU A 79 -13.69 4.01 10.39
N ASP A 80 -14.41 2.88 10.41
CA ASP A 80 -13.91 1.62 9.85
C ASP A 80 -13.62 1.74 8.35
N GLN A 81 -14.51 2.40 7.59
CA GLN A 81 -14.29 2.63 6.17
C GLN A 81 -13.08 3.53 5.90
N ILE A 82 -12.89 4.57 6.72
CA ILE A 82 -11.73 5.46 6.61
C ILE A 82 -10.45 4.70 6.93
N PHE A 83 -10.44 3.90 7.99
CA PHE A 83 -9.31 3.05 8.34
C PHE A 83 -8.92 2.13 7.18
N GLU A 84 -9.89 1.44 6.58
CA GLU A 84 -9.65 0.56 5.43
C GLU A 84 -9.09 1.31 4.22
N ILE A 85 -9.56 2.52 3.95
CA ILE A 85 -9.06 3.39 2.86
C ILE A 85 -7.60 3.81 3.13
N VAL A 86 -7.29 4.22 4.36
CA VAL A 86 -5.93 4.60 4.77
C VAL A 86 -4.97 3.42 4.60
N VAL A 87 -5.37 2.22 5.02
CA VAL A 87 -4.58 0.99 4.83
C VAL A 87 -4.35 0.70 3.35
N CYS A 88 -5.40 0.80 2.52
CA CYS A 88 -5.26 0.59 1.07
C CYS A 88 -4.29 1.60 0.44
N ALA A 89 -4.41 2.88 0.81
CA ALA A 89 -3.53 3.95 0.32
C ALA A 89 -2.05 3.71 0.68
N ALA A 90 -1.78 3.40 1.96
CA ALA A 90 -0.43 3.14 2.44
C ALA A 90 0.20 1.92 1.75
N VAL A 91 -0.55 0.81 1.68
CA VAL A 91 -0.08 -0.44 1.06
C VAL A 91 0.11 -0.28 -0.45
N GLY A 92 -0.77 0.47 -1.11
CA GLY A 92 -0.64 0.81 -2.53
C GLY A 92 0.64 1.55 -2.83
N GLN A 93 0.99 2.57 -2.03
CA GLN A 93 2.25 3.28 -2.21
C GLN A 93 3.47 2.44 -1.87
N ALA A 94 3.42 1.64 -0.79
CA ALA A 94 4.50 0.72 -0.46
C ALA A 94 4.74 -0.29 -1.58
N SER A 95 3.68 -0.81 -2.20
CA SER A 95 3.76 -1.73 -3.33
C SER A 95 4.42 -1.08 -4.54
N ARG A 96 4.01 0.14 -4.90
CA ARG A 96 4.66 0.89 -6.01
C ARG A 96 6.13 1.17 -5.74
N GLN A 97 6.49 1.57 -4.51
CA GLN A 97 7.89 1.80 -4.15
C GLN A 97 8.71 0.51 -4.24
N TYR A 98 8.16 -0.62 -3.79
CA TYR A 98 8.80 -1.93 -3.87
C TYR A 98 9.03 -2.36 -5.32
N ASP A 99 7.99 -2.29 -6.17
CA ASP A 99 8.08 -2.68 -7.57
C ASP A 99 9.09 -1.80 -8.34
N ASN A 100 9.06 -0.49 -8.12
CA ASN A 100 10.02 0.45 -8.71
C ASN A 100 11.46 0.16 -8.25
N ALA A 101 11.67 -0.16 -6.98
CA ALA A 101 12.99 -0.50 -6.46
C ALA A 101 13.53 -1.80 -7.06
N LEU A 102 12.68 -2.83 -7.20
CA LEU A 102 13.06 -4.07 -7.87
C LEU A 102 13.39 -3.86 -9.35
N ALA A 103 12.60 -3.05 -10.06
CA ALA A 103 12.87 -2.71 -11.46
C ALA A 103 14.22 -2.01 -11.61
N ALA A 104 14.51 -1.02 -10.76
CA ALA A 104 15.81 -0.33 -10.77
C ALA A 104 16.99 -1.28 -10.48
N LEU A 105 16.81 -2.26 -9.58
CA LEU A 105 17.84 -3.28 -9.30
C LEU A 105 18.05 -4.23 -10.48
N ALA A 106 16.97 -4.64 -11.17
CA ALA A 106 17.05 -5.48 -12.36
C ALA A 106 17.79 -4.75 -13.49
N GLU A 107 17.44 -3.48 -13.75
CA GLU A 107 18.13 -2.64 -14.73
C GLU A 107 19.63 -2.50 -14.41
N ALA A 108 19.98 -2.24 -13.15
CA ALA A 108 21.37 -2.13 -12.72
C ALA A 108 22.14 -3.46 -12.81
N ALA A 109 21.46 -4.60 -12.66
CA ALA A 109 22.03 -5.93 -12.79
C ALA A 109 22.08 -6.42 -14.25
N GLY A 110 21.45 -5.72 -15.20
CA GLY A 110 21.33 -6.14 -16.59
C GLY A 110 20.39 -7.34 -16.82
N LEU A 111 19.38 -7.48 -15.96
CA LEU A 111 18.34 -8.53 -16.01
C LEU A 111 17.11 -8.08 -16.80
#